data_AF-A0A9C9X184-F1
#
_entry.id   AF-A0A9C9X184-F1
#
_cell.length_a   1.000
_cell.length_b   1.000
_cell.length_c   1.000
_cell.angle_alpha   90.00
_cell.angle_beta   90.00
_cell.angle_gamma   90.00
#
_symmetry.space_group_name_H-M   'P 1'
#
loop_
_entity.id
_entity.type
_entity.pdbx_description
1 polymer ?
#
loop_
_entity_poly.entity_id
_entity_poly.type
_entity_poly.pdbx_seq_one_letter_code
_entity_poly.pdbx_strand_id
1 'polypeptide(L)' 'MQYNFEWDPKKAKRNNQKYNITFELAATVFRDPRMLTIFDEEHSEFEERWVTLGLARNGILVLVV' A
#
# COMPACT_ATOMS: atom_id res chain seq x y z
N MET A 1 15.56 4.29 -6.76
CA MET A 1 14.38 5.16 -6.99
C MET A 1 14.02 5.84 -5.68
N GLN A 2 13.66 7.12 -5.74
CA GLN A 2 13.12 7.86 -4.60
C GLN A 2 11.60 7.92 -4.79
N TYR A 3 10.86 7.42 -3.81
CA TYR A 3 9.41 7.46 -3.81
C TYR A 3 8.92 8.53 -2.85
N ASN A 4 7.92 9.29 -3.27
CA ASN A 4 7.19 10.21 -2.42
C ASN A 4 5.78 9.65 -2.26
N PHE A 5 5.36 9.46 -1.02
CA PHE A 5 4.04 8.94 -0.69
C PHE A 5 3.30 9.98 0.15
N GLU A 6 2.00 10.10 -0.10
CA GLU A 6 1.09 10.90 0.69
C GLU A 6 -0.12 10.06 1.11
N TRP A 7 -0.70 10.40 2.26
CA TRP A 7 -1.91 9.76 2.75
C TRP A 7 -2.60 10.64 3.78
N ASP A 8 -3.90 10.42 3.94
CA ASP A 8 -4.66 11.04 5.01
C ASP A 8 -4.19 10.52 6.39
N PRO A 9 -3.81 11.39 7.34
CA PRO A 9 -3.33 10.98 8.66
C PRO A 9 -4.36 10.20 9.49
N LYS A 10 -5.66 10.46 9.30
CA LYS A 10 -6.71 9.73 10.02
C LYS A 10 -6.85 8.32 9.46
N LYS A 11 -6.72 8.12 8.15
CA LYS A 11 -6.68 6.81 7.48
C LYS A 11 -5.47 6.02 7.98
N ALA A 12 -4.28 6.64 8.04
CA ALA A 12 -3.07 5.99 8.54
C ALA A 12 -3.20 5.53 10.01
N LYS A 13 -3.73 6.40 10.89
CA LYS A 13 -3.98 6.06 12.29
C LYS A 13 -4.96 4.89 12.41
N ARG A 14 -6.08 4.92 11.67
CA ARG A 14 -7.08 3.85 11.66
C ARG A 14 -6.51 2.53 11.14
N ASN A 15 -5.67 2.57 10.10
CA ASN A 15 -5.03 1.37 9.58
C ASN A 15 -4.11 0.71 10.60
N ASN A 16 -3.28 1.52 11.27
CA ASN A 16 -2.39 1.01 12.30
C ASN A 16 -3.17 0.42 13.49
N GLN A 17 -4.27 1.06 13.91
CA GLN A 17 -5.12 0.53 14.97
C GLN A 17 -5.80 -0.80 14.58
N LYS A 18 -6.26 -0.92 13.33
CA LYS A 18 -7.02 -2.09 12.87
C LYS A 18 -6.13 -3.29 12.51
N TYR A 19 -4.98 -3.03 11.90
CA TYR A 19 -4.13 -4.08 11.31
C TYR A 19 -2.72 -4.15 11.91
N ASN A 20 -2.37 -3.23 12.81
CA ASN A 20 -1.01 -3.10 13.35
C ASN A 20 0.07 -2.96 12.27
N ILE A 21 -0.30 -2.32 11.15
CA ILE A 21 0.57 -2.02 10.02
C ILE A 21 0.48 -0.52 9.74
N THR A 22 1.62 0.17 9.81
CA THR A 22 1.70 1.58 9.42
C THR A 22 1.85 1.72 7.91
N PHE A 23 1.48 2.87 7.35
CA PHE A 23 1.63 3.10 5.91
C PHE A 23 3.09 3.24 5.50
N GLU A 24 3.97 3.73 6.36
CA GLU A 24 5.42 3.74 6.12
C GLU A 24 6.01 2.33 6.04
N LEU A 25 5.42 1.36 6.76
CA LEU A 25 5.78 -0.04 6.62
C LEU A 25 5.19 -0.62 5.32
N ALA A 26 3.90 -0.43 5.08
CA ALA A 26 3.23 -0.95 3.89
C ALA A 26 3.85 -0.42 2.59
N ALA A 27 4.22 0.86 2.53
CA ALA A 27 4.85 1.50 1.37
C ALA A 27 6.23 0.91 1.01
N THR A 28 6.84 0.13 1.90
CA THR A 28 8.07 -0.61 1.51
C THR A 28 7.82 -1.73 0.53
N VAL A 29 6.55 -2.13 0.30
CA VAL A 29 6.17 -3.08 -0.75
C VAL A 29 6.64 -2.64 -2.14
N PHE A 30 6.72 -1.33 -2.40
CA PHE A 30 7.23 -0.77 -3.67
C PHE A 30 8.74 -0.95 -3.89
N ARG A 31 9.41 -1.61 -2.94
CA ARG A 31 10.81 -2.05 -3.05
C ARG A 31 10.93 -3.58 -3.20
N ASP A 32 9.82 -4.32 -3.14
CA ASP A 32 9.84 -5.76 -3.42
C ASP A 32 9.98 -5.97 -4.94
N PRO A 33 11.09 -6.59 -5.41
CA PRO A 33 11.29 -6.85 -6.83
C PRO A 33 10.28 -7.83 -7.43
N ARG A 34 9.47 -8.50 -6.59
CA ARG A 34 8.43 -9.45 -7.01
C ARG A 34 7.02 -8.98 -6.68
N MET A 35 6.84 -7.68 -6.38
CA MET A 35 5.49 -7.15 -6.16
C MET A 35 4.61 -7.36 -7.40
N LEU A 36 3.33 -7.65 -7.15
CA LEU A 36 2.30 -7.72 -8.17
C LEU A 36 1.40 -6.50 -8.03
N THR A 37 1.27 -5.72 -9.10
CA THR A 37 0.38 -4.57 -9.15
C THR A 37 -0.68 -4.80 -10.23
N ILE A 38 -1.95 -4.65 -9.88
CA ILE A 38 -3.09 -4.78 -10.79
C ILE A 38 -3.94 -3.52 -10.76
N PHE A 39 -4.55 -3.18 -11.90
CA PHE A 39 -5.51 -2.09 -11.98
C PHE A 39 -6.84 -2.52 -11.32
N ASP A 40 -7.42 -1.64 -10.50
CA ASP A 40 -8.67 -1.89 -9.79
C ASP A 40 -9.83 -1.27 -10.57
N GLU A 41 -10.31 -1.98 -11.60
CA GLU A 41 -11.36 -1.48 -12.50
C GLU A 41 -12.67 -1.17 -11.75
N GLU A 42 -13.01 -1.95 -10.71
CA GLU A 42 -14.25 -1.78 -9.92
C GLU A 42 -14.28 -0.45 -9.16
N HIS A 43 -13.11 0.06 -8.73
CA HIS A 43 -13.04 1.27 -7.91
C HIS A 43 -12.49 2.49 -8.68
N SER A 44 -12.28 2.37 -9.99
CA SER A 44 -11.58 3.40 -10.78
C SER A 44 -12.49 4.33 -11.60
N GLU A 45 -13.78 4.44 -11.25
CA GLU A 45 -14.73 5.29 -11.99
C GLU A 45 -14.37 6.79 -11.96
N PHE A 46 -13.85 7.27 -10.83
CA PHE A 46 -13.58 8.70 -10.59
C PHE A 46 -12.09 9.03 -10.40
N GLU A 47 -11.27 8.03 -10.10
CA GLU A 47 -9.83 8.15 -9.87
C GLU A 47 -9.14 6.85 -10.29
N GLU A 48 -7.90 6.88 -10.78
CA GLU A 48 -7.17 5.65 -11.07
C GLU A 48 -6.72 4.96 -9.78
N ARG A 49 -7.09 3.69 -9.62
CA ARG A 49 -6.71 2.90 -8.44
C ARG A 49 -5.99 1.63 -8.83
N TRP A 50 -5.01 1.28 -8.00
CA TRP A 50 -4.15 0.14 -8.21
C TRP A 50 -4.00 -0.64 -6.91
N VAL A 51 -4.13 -1.96 -7.00
CA VAL A 51 -3.85 -2.87 -5.88
C VAL A 51 -2.46 -3.43 -6.04
N THR A 52 -1.61 -3.29 -5.01
CA THR A 52 -0.28 -3.88 -4.97
C THR A 52 -0.17 -4.92 -3.87
N LEU A 53 0.23 -6.14 -4.23
CA LEU A 53 0.54 -7.24 -3.32
C LEU A 53 2.05 -7.49 -3.33
N GLY A 54 2.66 -7.61 -2.15
CA GLY A 54 4.08 -7.94 -2.04
C GLY A 54 4.58 -7.99 -0.61
N LEU A 55 5.88 -8.20 -0.44
CA LEU A 55 6.52 -8.23 0.87
C LEU A 55 6.92 -6.83 1.32
N ALA A 56 6.47 -6.43 2.51
CA ALA A 56 7.04 -5.29 3.21
C ALA A 56 8.46 -5.61 3.72
N ARG A 57 9.21 -4.59 4.11
CA ARG A 57 10.61 -4.72 4.58
C ARG A 57 10.82 -5.68 5.76
N ASN A 58 9.76 -5.98 6.52
CA ASN A 58 9.79 -6.90 7.65
C ASN A 58 9.39 -8.33 7.27
N GLY A 59 9.21 -8.63 5.98
CA GLY A 59 8.85 -9.95 5.48
C GLY A 59 7.37 -10.29 5.56
N ILE A 60 6.51 -9.37 6.01
CA ILE A 60 5.05 -9.57 6.01
C ILE A 60 4.52 -9.31 4.60
N LEU A 61 3.69 -10.24 4.10
CA LEU A 61 2.93 -10.03 2.88
C LEU A 61 1.81 -9.01 3.13
N VAL A 62 1.79 -7.94 2.34
CA VAL A 62 0.83 -6.84 2.47
C VAL A 62 0.12 -6.59 1.14
N LEU A 63 -1.13 -6.13 1.24
CA LEU A 63 -1.93 -5.64 0.13
C LEU A 63 -2.21 -4.16 0.34
N VAL A 64 -1.86 -3.31 -0.64
CA VAL A 64 -1.98 -1.84 -0.60
C VAL A 64 -2.91 -1.38 -1.72
N VAL A 65 -3.81 -0.45 -1.39
CA VAL A 65 -4.82 0.17 -2.27
C VAL A 65 -4.93 1.66 -1.99
#